data_AF-A0A953CCW0-F1
#
_entry.id   AF-A0A953CCW0-F1
#
_cell.length_a   1.000
_cell.length_b   1.000
_cell.length_c   1.000
_cell.angle_alpha   90.00
_cell.angle_beta   90.00
_cell.angle_gamma   90.00
#
_symmetry.space_group_name_H-M   'P 1'
#
loop_
_entity.id
_entity.type
_entity.pdbx_description
1 polymer ?
#
loop_
_entity_poly.entity_id
_entity_poly.type
_entity_poly.pdbx_seq_one_letter_code
_entity_poly.pdbx_strand_id
1 'polypeptide(L)'
;MRGLTVLYPGDTVADVSVAELSLPLAPGARFRLDYAEDGASLSQACVVGASVPASSVHPAMPGNAWSIECSGRGRYHGIPVQAGATVLYFVRLGVFLEVEQRIDSPLGRLRGGTRVISFEMAKP
;
A
#
# COMPACT_ATOMS: atom_id res chain seq x y z
N MET A 1 -14.33 7.23 -0.14
CA MET A 1 -13.12 6.93 0.65
C MET A 1 -11.95 6.82 -0.33
N ARG A 2 -10.99 7.75 -0.28
CA ARG A 2 -9.72 7.70 -1.04
C ARG A 2 -8.61 7.61 -0.01
N GLY A 3 -7.88 6.50 0.06
CA GLY A 3 -6.69 6.41 0.90
C GLY A 3 -6.53 5.08 1.64
N LEU A 4 -5.28 4.65 1.75
CA LEU A 4 -4.74 3.36 2.19
C LEU A 4 -4.82 3.14 3.72
N THR A 5 -5.76 3.79 4.42
CA THR A 5 -5.90 3.75 5.88
C THR A 5 -7.34 4.04 6.26
N VAL A 6 -7.91 3.22 7.15
CA VAL A 6 -9.22 3.48 7.75
C VAL A 6 -8.99 4.43 8.91
N LEU A 7 -9.39 5.69 8.76
CA LEU A 7 -9.42 6.66 9.84
C LEU A 7 -10.82 6.62 10.48
N TYR A 8 -10.89 6.36 11.77
CA TYR A 8 -12.13 6.44 12.53
C TYR A 8 -12.38 7.87 13.01
N PRO A 9 -13.64 8.27 13.23
CA PRO A 9 -13.99 9.63 13.66
C PRO A 9 -13.38 10.08 15.01
N GLY A 10 -12.75 9.17 15.76
CA GLY A 10 -12.08 9.46 17.04
C GLY A 10 -10.55 9.49 16.97
N ASP A 11 -9.95 9.21 15.81
CA ASP A 11 -8.50 9.13 15.68
C ASP A 11 -7.88 10.53 15.77
N THR A 12 -6.98 10.72 16.72
CA THR A 12 -6.27 12.01 16.93
C THR A 12 -4.87 12.01 16.35
N VAL A 13 -4.36 10.83 15.96
CA VAL A 13 -3.08 10.60 15.29
C VAL A 13 -3.34 9.62 14.16
N ALA A 14 -2.78 9.86 12.98
CA ALA A 14 -2.77 8.85 11.93
C ALA A 14 -1.65 7.85 12.24
N ASP A 15 -1.99 6.57 12.36
CA ASP A 15 -1.02 5.49 12.60
C ASP A 15 -0.06 5.28 11.42
N VAL A 16 -0.28 6.00 10.32
CA VAL A 16 0.54 6.00 9.11
C VAL A 16 0.93 7.44 8.76
N SER A 17 2.23 7.67 8.59
CA SER A 17 2.76 8.90 8.01
C SER A 17 3.41 8.62 6.66
N VAL A 18 3.24 9.56 5.73
CA VAL A 18 3.77 9.49 4.38
C VAL A 18 4.73 10.65 4.16
N ALA A 19 5.97 10.34 3.77
CA ALA A 19 6.98 11.34 3.45
C ALA A 19 7.34 11.28 1.96
N GLU A 20 7.56 12.46 1.37
CA GLU A 20 8.08 12.63 -0.01
C GLU A 20 7.16 12.11 -1.13
N LEU A 21 5.92 11.73 -0.81
CA LEU A 21 4.93 11.39 -1.82
C LEU A 21 4.54 12.66 -2.61
N SER A 22 4.76 12.61 -3.93
CA SER A 22 4.37 13.66 -4.86
C SER A 22 3.46 13.08 -5.94
N LEU A 23 2.32 13.73 -6.18
CA LEU A 23 1.40 13.37 -7.25
C LEU A 23 1.47 14.41 -8.39
N PRO A 24 1.38 14.01 -9.67
CA PRO A 24 1.18 12.64 -10.14
C PRO A 24 2.44 11.76 -9.96
N LEU A 25 2.23 10.47 -9.70
CA LEU A 25 3.33 9.51 -9.66
C LEU A 25 3.97 9.36 -11.03
N ALA A 26 5.29 9.19 -11.04
CA ALA A 26 6.10 8.90 -12.21
C ALA A 26 6.99 7.66 -11.95
N PRO A 27 7.40 6.92 -13.00
CA PRO A 27 8.34 5.81 -12.85
C PRO A 27 9.61 6.26 -12.12
N GLY A 28 10.05 5.46 -11.14
CA GLY A 28 11.22 5.73 -10.32
C GLY A 28 11.00 6.73 -9.19
N ALA A 29 9.82 7.33 -9.06
CA ALA A 29 9.48 8.16 -7.90
C ALA A 29 9.62 7.34 -6.60
N ARG A 30 10.09 8.00 -5.55
CA ARG A 30 10.34 7.39 -4.24
C ARG A 30 9.57 8.14 -3.18
N PHE A 31 9.08 7.39 -2.20
CA PHE A 31 8.43 7.93 -1.02
C PHE A 31 8.59 6.94 0.14
N ARG A 32 8.29 7.39 1.35
CA ARG A 32 8.45 6.59 2.57
C ARG A 32 7.13 6.53 3.33
N LEU A 33 6.84 5.35 3.87
CA LEU A 33 5.70 5.10 4.75
C LEU A 33 6.26 4.72 6.12
N ASP A 34 5.78 5.40 7.17
CA ASP A 34 6.05 5.00 8.54
C ASP A 34 4.75 4.66 9.25
N TYR A 35 4.67 3.46 9.78
CA TYR A 35 3.57 2.96 10.59
C TYR A 35 3.99 2.96 12.05
N ALA A 36 3.11 3.41 12.94
CA ALA A 36 3.30 3.32 14.38
C ALA A 36 1.93 3.17 15.06
N GLU A 37 1.69 2.00 15.64
CA GLU A 37 0.44 1.67 16.34
C GLU A 37 0.78 0.70 17.48
N ASP A 38 0.34 0.98 18.71
CA ASP A 38 0.32 0.07 19.87
C ASP A 38 1.46 -0.96 19.97
N GLY A 39 2.70 -0.47 20.12
CA GLY A 39 3.89 -1.34 20.30
C GLY A 39 4.43 -1.95 19.00
N ALA A 40 3.85 -1.58 17.86
CA ALA A 40 4.36 -1.83 16.53
C ALA A 40 4.93 -0.55 15.91
N SER A 41 5.99 -0.70 15.12
CA SER A 41 6.53 0.35 14.26
C SER A 41 7.10 -0.28 13.00
N LEU A 42 6.93 0.36 11.85
CA LEU A 42 7.46 -0.12 10.58
C LEU A 42 7.78 1.07 9.69
N SER A 43 9.02 1.15 9.19
CA SER A 43 9.38 2.12 8.14
C SER A 43 9.65 1.39 6.84
N GLN A 44 8.98 1.80 5.76
CA GLN A 44 9.10 1.24 4.42
C GLN A 44 9.48 2.32 3.41
N ALA A 45 10.50 2.01 2.60
CA ALA A 45 10.81 2.78 1.40
C ALA A 45 10.06 2.17 0.20
N CYS A 46 9.38 3.03 -0.55
CA CYS A 46 8.57 2.64 -1.70
C CYS A 46 9.14 3.24 -2.98
N VAL A 47 9.11 2.46 -4.06
CA VAL A 47 9.58 2.87 -5.39
C VAL A 47 8.51 2.57 -6.43
N VAL A 48 8.14 3.59 -7.20
CA VAL A 48 7.19 3.44 -8.30
C VAL A 48 7.87 2.74 -9.48
N GLY A 49 7.27 1.64 -9.92
CA GLY A 49 7.70 0.83 -11.05
C GLY A 49 6.92 1.14 -12.34
N ALA A 50 6.61 0.09 -13.09
CA ALA A 50 5.95 0.20 -14.38
C ALA A 50 4.45 0.51 -14.26
N SER A 51 3.89 1.13 -15.31
CA SER A 51 2.45 1.23 -15.50
C SER A 51 1.93 -0.10 -16.05
N VAL A 52 0.83 -0.58 -15.47
CA VAL A 52 0.11 -1.77 -15.91
C VAL A 52 -1.34 -1.41 -16.25
N PRO A 53 -2.00 -2.11 -17.18
CA PRO A 53 -3.43 -1.93 -17.40
C PRO A 53 -4.21 -2.29 -16.13
N ALA A 54 -5.14 -1.45 -15.69
CA ALA A 54 -5.99 -1.77 -14.53
C ALA A 54 -6.85 -3.01 -14.78
N SER A 55 -7.13 -3.31 -16.05
CA SER A 55 -7.82 -4.52 -16.50
C SER A 55 -7.08 -5.82 -16.17
N SER A 56 -5.78 -5.78 -15.84
CA SER A 56 -5.05 -6.96 -15.35
C SER A 56 -5.48 -7.38 -13.94
N VAL A 57 -6.13 -6.49 -13.18
CA VAL A 57 -6.66 -6.77 -11.84
C VAL A 57 -8.11 -7.25 -11.92
N HIS A 58 -8.94 -6.54 -12.68
CA HIS A 58 -10.30 -6.96 -12.99
C HIS A 58 -10.74 -6.35 -14.33
N PRO A 59 -11.37 -7.11 -15.26
CA PRO A 59 -11.63 -6.64 -16.63
C PRO A 59 -12.42 -5.33 -16.74
N ALA A 60 -13.35 -5.09 -15.81
CA ALA A 60 -14.17 -3.88 -15.76
C ALA A 60 -13.44 -2.64 -15.20
N MET A 61 -12.23 -2.79 -14.68
CA MET A 61 -11.47 -1.66 -14.15
C MET A 61 -10.90 -0.77 -15.26
N PRO A 62 -11.16 0.54 -15.21
CA PRO A 62 -10.72 1.42 -16.27
C PRO A 62 -9.33 2.00 -16.03
N GLY A 63 -8.60 2.24 -17.13
CA GLY A 63 -7.34 2.98 -17.13
C GLY A 63 -6.14 2.12 -16.75
N ASN A 64 -5.13 2.77 -16.15
CA ASN A 64 -3.87 2.15 -15.77
C ASN A 64 -3.63 2.26 -14.26
N ALA A 65 -2.76 1.39 -13.76
CA ALA A 65 -2.23 1.44 -12.41
C ALA A 65 -0.69 1.53 -12.44
N TRP A 66 -0.11 2.27 -11.50
CA TRP A 66 1.31 2.21 -11.24
C TRP A 66 1.61 1.10 -10.24
N SER A 67 2.52 0.19 -10.58
CA SER A 67 3.09 -0.74 -9.60
C SER A 67 4.04 0.00 -8.66
N ILE A 68 4.03 -0.34 -7.39
CA ILE A 68 4.85 0.27 -6.35
C ILE A 68 5.37 -0.84 -5.46
N GLU A 69 6.69 -0.92 -5.35
CA GLU A 69 7.37 -1.88 -4.49
C GLU A 69 7.82 -1.19 -3.21
N CYS A 70 7.35 -1.68 -2.07
CA CYS A 70 7.67 -1.17 -0.75
C CYS A 70 8.47 -2.22 0.03
N SER A 71 9.54 -1.81 0.70
CA SER A 71 10.31 -2.69 1.57
C SER A 71 10.83 -1.94 2.79
N GLY A 72 10.90 -2.63 3.93
CA GLY A 72 11.14 -1.96 5.19
C GLY A 72 11.45 -2.87 6.34
N ARG A 73 11.71 -2.25 7.49
CA ARG A 73 12.01 -2.92 8.75
C ARG A 73 11.31 -2.23 9.90
N GLY A 74 11.03 -3.01 10.93
CA GLY A 74 10.23 -2.55 12.04
C GLY A 74 10.34 -3.46 13.25
N ARG A 75 9.43 -3.23 14.19
CA ARG A 75 9.20 -4.08 15.36
C ARG A 75 7.71 -4.28 15.57
N TYR A 76 7.33 -5.44 16.07
CA TYR A 76 6.00 -5.74 16.57
C TYR A 76 6.13 -6.32 17.98
N HIS A 77 5.67 -5.59 19.01
CA HIS A 77 5.86 -5.93 20.42
C HIS A 77 7.30 -6.37 20.77
N GLY A 78 8.29 -5.64 20.25
CA GLY A 78 9.72 -5.91 20.47
C GLY A 78 10.34 -6.97 19.54
N ILE A 79 9.54 -7.69 18.75
CA ILE A 79 10.03 -8.66 17.76
C ILE A 79 10.46 -7.91 16.50
N PRO A 80 11.72 -8.04 16.03
CA PRO A 80 12.15 -7.40 14.80
C PRO A 80 11.43 -8.03 13.59
N VAL A 81 10.95 -7.20 12.69
CA VAL A 81 10.28 -7.63 11.46
C VAL A 81 10.90 -6.98 10.23
N GLN A 82 10.90 -7.70 9.11
CA GLN A 82 11.15 -7.15 7.78
C GLN A 82 9.87 -7.26 6.98
N ALA A 83 9.41 -6.16 6.38
CA ALA A 83 8.18 -6.15 5.60
C ALA A 83 8.47 -5.82 4.14
N GLY A 84 7.72 -6.44 3.24
CA GLY A 84 7.66 -6.08 1.83
C GLY A 84 6.22 -6.06 1.35
N ALA A 85 5.88 -5.14 0.46
CA ALA A 85 4.56 -5.03 -0.11
C ALA A 85 4.62 -4.59 -1.58
N THR A 86 3.71 -5.13 -2.39
CA THR A 86 3.44 -4.64 -3.73
C THR A 86 2.09 -3.93 -3.71
N VAL A 87 2.09 -2.67 -4.14
CA VAL A 87 0.92 -1.80 -4.16
C VAL A 87 0.63 -1.36 -5.59
N LEU A 88 -0.64 -1.31 -5.97
CA LEU A 88 -1.11 -0.73 -7.22
C LEU A 88 -1.80 0.60 -6.95
N TYR A 89 -1.36 1.67 -7.61
CA TYR A 89 -2.05 2.96 -7.61
C TYR A 89 -2.86 3.14 -8.90
N PHE A 90 -4.18 3.02 -8.80
CA PHE A 90 -5.09 3.18 -9.93
C PHE A 90 -5.35 4.67 -10.20
N VAL A 91 -4.71 5.21 -11.24
CA VAL A 91 -4.71 6.65 -11.54
C VAL A 91 -6.13 7.20 -11.71
N ARG A 92 -6.98 6.47 -12.46
CA ARG A 92 -8.35 6.92 -12.75
C ARG A 92 -9.27 6.88 -11.54
N LEU A 93 -9.01 5.97 -10.60
CA LEU A 93 -9.80 5.82 -9.38
C LEU A 93 -9.27 6.70 -8.24
N GLY A 94 -7.98 7.05 -8.27
CA GLY A 94 -7.29 7.74 -7.18
C GLY A 94 -7.17 6.86 -5.94
N VAL A 95 -7.01 5.55 -6.12
CA VAL A 95 -7.00 4.55 -5.05
C VAL A 95 -5.72 3.73 -5.12
N PHE A 96 -5.18 3.42 -3.95
CA PHE A 96 -4.09 2.46 -3.78
C PHE A 96 -4.65 1.13 -3.29
N LEU A 97 -4.10 0.03 -3.79
CA LEU A 97 -4.45 -1.33 -3.40
C LEU A 97 -3.18 -2.12 -3.11
N GLU A 98 -3.02 -2.58 -1.89
CA GLU A 98 -1.99 -3.57 -1.57
C GLU A 98 -2.42 -4.94 -2.13
N VAL A 99 -1.68 -5.45 -3.10
CA VAL A 99 -1.98 -6.73 -3.75
C VAL A 99 -1.19 -7.89 -3.16
N GLU A 100 -0.02 -7.61 -2.61
CA GLU A 100 0.80 -8.58 -1.89
C GLU A 100 1.45 -7.91 -0.69
N GLN A 101 1.52 -8.63 0.42
CA GLN A 101 2.34 -8.30 1.58
C GLN A 101 3.09 -9.53 2.08
N ARG A 102 4.27 -9.27 2.63
CA ARG A 102 5.13 -10.25 3.29
C ARG A 102 5.71 -9.63 4.54
N ILE A 103 5.68 -10.38 5.63
CA ILE A 103 6.36 -10.05 6.87
C ILE A 103 7.23 -11.24 7.27
N ASP A 104 8.53 -11.00 7.42
CA ASP A 104 9.51 -11.96 7.92
C ASP A 104 9.91 -11.58 9.36
N SER A 105 9.88 -12.56 10.26
CA SER A 105 10.27 -12.42 11.67
C SER A 105 11.01 -13.67 12.16
N PRO A 106 11.66 -13.62 13.33
CA PRO A 106 12.22 -14.83 13.97
C PRO A 106 11.18 -15.92 14.25
N LEU A 107 9.90 -15.55 14.40
CA LEU A 107 8.81 -16.50 14.67
C LEU A 107 8.26 -17.15 13.39
N GLY A 108 8.63 -16.65 12.22
CA GLY A 108 8.17 -17.18 10.95
C GLY A 108 7.89 -16.10 9.91
N ARG A 109 7.30 -16.55 8.80
CA ARG A 109 6.93 -15.74 7.65
C ARG A 109 5.42 -15.70 7.49
N LEU A 110 4.88 -14.49 7.43
CA LEU A 110 3.50 -14.22 7.05
C LEU A 110 3.46 -13.70 5.61
N ARG A 111 2.48 -14.16 4.84
CA ARG A 111 2.16 -13.65 3.51
C ARG A 111 0.67 -13.43 3.41
N GLY A 112 0.29 -12.31 2.80
CA GLY A 112 -1.08 -11.94 2.55
C GLY A 112 -1.19 -11.29 1.18
N GLY A 113 -2.41 -11.16 0.68
CA GLY A 113 -2.66 -10.47 -0.56
C GLY A 113 -4.14 -10.18 -0.73
N THR A 114 -4.44 -9.12 -1.46
CA THR A 114 -5.81 -8.71 -1.76
C THR A 114 -6.11 -9.00 -3.22
N ARG A 115 -7.27 -9.59 -3.47
CA ARG A 115 -7.78 -9.82 -4.82
C ARG A 115 -9.12 -9.13 -5.00
N VAL A 116 -9.29 -8.50 -6.15
CA VAL A 116 -10.59 -7.90 -6.51
C VAL A 116 -11.41 -8.95 -7.23
N ILE A 117 -12.42 -9.46 -6.54
CA ILE A 117 -13.32 -10.50 -7.06
C ILE A 117 -14.50 -9.93 -7.84
N SER A 118 -14.84 -8.66 -7.61
CA SER A 118 -15.90 -7.94 -8.31
C SER A 118 -15.58 -6.44 -8.32
N PHE A 119 -16.02 -5.74 -9.36
CA PHE A 119 -15.84 -4.30 -9.49
C PHE A 119 -17.04 -3.68 -10.22
N GLU A 120 -17.59 -2.63 -9.61
CA GLU A 120 -18.64 -1.81 -10.20
C GLU A 120 -18.29 -0.33 -10.02
N MET A 121 -18.45 0.45 -11.08
CA MET A 121 -18.44 1.91 -10.98
C MET A 121 -19.84 2.38 -10.63
N ALA A 122 -19.95 3.27 -9.64
CA ALA A 122 -21.21 3.97 -9.41
C ALA A 122 -21.66 4.62 -10.73
N LYS A 123 -22.88 4.32 -11.15
CA LYS A 123 -23.50 5.02 -12.29
C LYS A 123 -23.63 6.50 -11.91
N PRO A 124 -23.34 7.43 -12.83
CA PRO A 124 -23.46 8.86 -12.57
C PRO A 124 -24.88 9.26 -12.17
#